data_AF-A0A1W9U6S2-F1
#
_entry.id   AF-A0A1W9U6S2-F1
#
_cell.length_a   1.000
_cell.length_b   1.000
_cell.length_c   1.000
_cell.angle_alpha   90.00
_cell.angle_beta   90.00
_cell.angle_gamma   90.00
#
_symmetry.space_group_name_H-M   'P 1'
#
loop_
_entity.id
_entity.type
_entity.pdbx_description
1 polymer ?
#
loop_
_entity_poly.entity_id
_entity_poly.type
_entity_poly.pdbx_seq_one_letter_code
_entity_poly.pdbx_strand_id
1 'polypeptide(L)'
;MVFVGWCVVFYFGSGTDDYNDLLKLIVHHKILIKGTVIALPIGVMLHQLSVLIKNCIVGYIWPVFNDCPNNYLKKISLRGVDLDSGSAKYFLDHISNLNTFYYVRFDNGFLAPLLAWLFVAKGLNKDPKCSWVCAAIVICIVTCAYIPQIFKEMKSYERMLFRLIPCKKNGNKK
;
A
#
# COMPACT_ATOMS: atom_id res chain seq x y z
N MET A 1 12.36 3.00 -3.97
CA MET A 1 12.62 3.09 -5.43
C MET A 1 11.63 3.99 -6.14
N VAL A 2 10.31 3.74 -6.05
CA VAL A 2 9.28 4.55 -6.74
C VAL A 2 9.32 6.02 -6.33
N PHE A 3 9.47 6.33 -5.03
CA PHE A 3 9.65 7.71 -4.54
C PHE A 3 10.83 8.44 -5.21
N VAL A 4 12.00 7.80 -5.28
CA VAL A 4 13.18 8.41 -5.92
C VAL A 4 12.94 8.62 -7.40
N GLY A 5 12.26 7.68 -8.07
CA GLY A 5 11.80 7.87 -9.45
C GLY A 5 10.94 9.13 -9.60
N TRP A 6 9.96 9.33 -8.72
CA TRP A 6 9.13 10.54 -8.73
C TRP A 6 9.89 11.83 -8.41
N CYS A 7 10.83 11.81 -7.45
CA CYS A 7 11.68 12.96 -7.17
C CYS A 7 12.50 13.36 -8.40
N VAL A 8 13.04 12.37 -9.12
CA VAL A 8 13.78 12.60 -10.37
C VAL A 8 12.85 13.17 -11.45
N VAL A 9 11.67 12.59 -11.64
CA VAL A 9 10.67 13.08 -12.61
C VAL A 9 10.28 14.52 -12.30
N PHE A 10 9.94 14.86 -11.05
CA PHE A 10 9.56 16.22 -10.70
C PHE A 10 10.71 17.21 -10.74
N TYR A 11 11.92 16.82 -10.30
CA TYR A 11 13.06 17.72 -10.25
C TYR A 11 13.65 18.03 -11.63
N PHE A 12 13.80 17.02 -12.50
CA PHE A 12 14.34 17.21 -13.85
C PHE A 12 13.24 17.56 -14.86
N GLY A 13 12.04 17.02 -14.69
CA GLY A 13 10.87 17.38 -15.49
C GLY A 13 10.41 18.82 -15.25
N SER A 14 10.91 19.51 -14.21
CA SER A 14 10.75 20.97 -14.10
C SER A 14 11.35 21.73 -15.30
N GLY A 15 12.40 21.16 -15.93
CA GLY A 15 13.12 21.78 -17.04
C GLY A 15 12.73 21.27 -18.43
N THR A 16 11.91 20.22 -18.52
CA THR A 16 11.55 19.61 -19.81
C THR A 16 10.14 19.03 -19.80
N ASP A 17 9.43 19.16 -20.93
CA ASP A 17 8.14 18.49 -21.17
C ASP A 17 8.28 17.21 -22.01
N ASP A 18 9.44 16.98 -22.62
CA ASP A 18 9.69 15.80 -23.44
C ASP A 18 10.27 14.66 -22.58
N TYR A 19 9.61 13.50 -22.65
CA TYR A 19 10.05 12.26 -22.02
C TYR A 19 11.45 11.85 -22.48
N ASN A 20 11.78 12.04 -23.77
CA ASN A 20 13.09 11.65 -24.29
C ASN A 20 14.21 12.50 -23.68
N ASP A 21 13.98 13.80 -23.50
CA ASP A 21 14.96 14.70 -22.90
C ASP A 21 15.11 14.46 -21.40
N LEU A 22 14.02 14.14 -20.69
CA LEU A 22 14.07 13.69 -19.31
C LEU A 22 14.94 12.43 -19.17
N LEU A 23 14.77 11.46 -20.08
CA LEU A 23 15.50 10.20 -20.05
C LEU A 23 16.99 10.39 -20.35
N LYS A 24 17.34 11.26 -21.31
CA LYS A 24 18.73 11.67 -21.56
C LYS A 24 19.38 12.29 -20.33
N LEU A 25 18.69 13.19 -19.63
CA LEU A 25 19.19 13.82 -18.40
C LEU A 25 19.47 12.80 -17.30
N ILE A 26 18.56 11.85 -17.10
CA ILE A 26 18.69 10.78 -16.09
C ILE A 26 19.90 9.89 -16.37
N VAL A 27 20.07 9.45 -17.63
CA VAL A 27 21.18 8.60 -18.05
C VAL A 27 22.51 9.34 -17.94
N HIS A 28 22.55 10.59 -18.41
CA HIS A 28 23.76 11.39 -18.45
C HIS A 28 24.36 11.63 -17.05
N HIS A 29 23.53 11.86 -16.03
CA HIS A 29 24.01 12.16 -14.68
C HIS A 29 24.25 10.92 -13.79
N LYS A 30 24.09 9.70 -14.30
CA LYS A 30 24.21 8.43 -13.52
C LYS A 30 23.40 8.45 -12.21
N ILE A 31 22.30 9.22 -12.18
CA ILE A 31 21.53 9.51 -10.97
C ILE A 31 20.87 8.26 -10.43
N LEU A 32 20.52 7.32 -11.31
CA LEU A 32 19.88 6.06 -10.93
C LEU A 32 20.73 5.23 -9.96
N ILE A 33 22.07 5.23 -10.11
CA ILE A 33 22.98 4.42 -9.27
C ILE A 33 23.22 5.08 -7.90
N LYS A 34 23.43 6.40 -7.87
CA LYS A 34 23.59 7.13 -6.60
C LYS A 34 22.27 7.23 -5.84
N GLY A 35 21.18 7.42 -6.57
CA GLY A 35 19.82 7.49 -6.05
C GLY A 35 19.35 6.18 -5.45
N THR A 36 19.75 5.02 -5.99
CA THR A 36 19.35 3.69 -5.45
C THR A 36 19.88 3.45 -4.04
N VAL A 37 21.13 3.82 -3.75
CA VAL A 37 21.75 3.61 -2.43
C VAL A 37 21.04 4.44 -1.36
N ILE A 38 20.67 5.69 -1.68
CA ILE A 38 19.93 6.58 -0.78
C ILE A 38 18.42 6.23 -0.75
N ALA A 39 17.89 5.64 -1.81
CA ALA A 39 16.48 5.24 -1.92
C ALA A 39 16.08 4.14 -0.94
N LEU A 40 17.03 3.32 -0.49
CA LEU A 40 16.76 2.20 0.42
C LEU A 40 16.26 2.67 1.80
N PRO A 41 17.02 3.48 2.57
CA PRO A 41 16.55 3.96 3.87
C PRO A 41 15.28 4.80 3.75
N ILE A 42 15.17 5.65 2.71
CA ILE A 42 13.96 6.45 2.48
C ILE A 42 12.76 5.55 2.14
N GLY A 43 12.96 4.55 1.28
CA GLY A 43 11.91 3.59 0.94
C GLY A 43 11.40 2.81 2.16
N VAL A 44 12.30 2.43 3.06
CA VAL A 44 11.93 1.80 4.34
C VAL A 44 11.13 2.78 5.20
N MET A 45 11.56 4.03 5.36
CA MET A 45 10.82 5.02 6.14
C MET A 45 9.43 5.30 5.58
N LEU A 46 9.30 5.39 4.24
CA LEU A 46 8.02 5.58 3.56
C LEU A 46 7.07 4.42 3.81
N HIS A 47 7.60 3.20 3.74
CA HIS A 47 6.83 2.00 4.05
C HIS A 47 6.40 1.97 5.52
N GLN A 48 7.28 2.35 6.46
CA GLN A 48 6.88 2.45 7.87
C GLN A 48 5.82 3.53 8.12
N LEU A 49 5.91 4.66 7.42
CA LEU A 49 4.92 5.72 7.48
C LEU A 49 3.57 5.26 6.93
N SER A 50 3.56 4.51 5.83
CA SER A 50 2.31 4.00 5.26
C SER A 50 1.64 2.96 6.15
N VAL A 51 2.42 2.07 6.76
CA VAL A 51 1.96 1.13 7.80
C VAL A 51 1.34 1.89 8.96
N LEU A 52 1.95 2.99 9.41
CA LEU A 52 1.40 3.83 10.47
C LEU A 52 0.10 4.52 10.06
N ILE A 53 0.08 5.20 8.90
CA ILE A 53 -1.12 5.87 8.36
C ILE A 53 -2.27 4.87 8.25
N LYS A 54 -1.99 3.69 7.72
CA LYS A 54 -2.99 2.65 7.58
C LYS A 54 -3.47 2.18 8.94
N ASN A 55 -2.60 1.80 9.87
CA ASN A 55 -3.04 1.29 11.17
C ASN A 55 -3.79 2.33 11.99
N CYS A 56 -3.43 3.62 11.89
CA CYS A 56 -4.10 4.71 12.60
C CYS A 56 -5.43 5.13 11.96
N ILE A 57 -5.48 5.28 10.64
CA ILE A 57 -6.65 5.84 9.94
C ILE A 57 -7.49 4.72 9.34
N VAL A 58 -6.89 3.91 8.46
CA VAL A 58 -7.60 2.87 7.71
C VAL A 58 -8.02 1.72 8.63
N GLY A 59 -7.17 1.31 9.57
CA GLY A 59 -7.45 0.27 10.56
C GLY A 59 -8.48 0.70 11.60
N TYR A 60 -8.60 2.01 11.87
CA TYR A 60 -9.66 2.56 12.70
C TYR A 60 -11.03 2.53 11.99
N ILE A 61 -11.07 2.95 10.71
CA ILE A 61 -12.32 2.97 9.92
C ILE A 61 -12.72 1.56 9.47
N TRP A 62 -11.74 0.74 9.07
CA TRP A 62 -11.91 -0.61 8.53
C TRP A 62 -10.96 -1.58 9.24
N PRO A 63 -11.40 -2.19 10.36
CA PRO A 63 -10.58 -3.09 11.16
C PRO A 63 -10.00 -4.30 10.42
N VAL A 64 -10.60 -4.69 9.29
CA VAL A 64 -10.12 -5.77 8.40
C VAL A 64 -8.73 -5.50 7.83
N PHE A 65 -8.35 -4.22 7.70
CA PHE A 65 -7.03 -3.83 7.27
C PHE A 65 -6.02 -3.77 8.43
N ASN A 66 -6.41 -3.90 9.69
CA ASN A 66 -5.45 -3.74 10.78
C ASN A 66 -4.44 -4.90 10.80
N ASP A 67 -3.14 -4.58 10.79
CA ASP A 67 -2.06 -5.57 10.85
C ASP A 67 -1.95 -6.26 12.20
N CYS A 68 -2.54 -5.68 13.24
CA CYS A 68 -2.75 -6.33 14.53
C CYS A 68 -4.13 -6.98 14.54
N PRO A 69 -4.27 -8.28 14.21
CA PRO A 69 -5.57 -8.93 14.13
C PRO A 69 -6.02 -9.35 15.54
N ASN A 70 -5.56 -8.68 16.60
CA ASN A 70 -5.72 -9.11 18.00
C ASN A 70 -7.19 -9.31 18.40
N ASN A 71 -8.13 -8.61 17.76
CA ASN A 71 -9.56 -8.85 17.97
C ASN A 71 -10.15 -9.89 16.99
N TYR A 72 -9.53 -10.06 15.82
CA TYR A 72 -9.96 -10.94 14.74
C TYR A 72 -9.47 -12.39 14.94
N LEU A 73 -8.16 -12.59 15.07
CA LEU A 73 -7.55 -13.89 15.41
C LEU A 73 -8.05 -14.39 16.77
N LYS A 74 -8.24 -13.49 17.74
CA LYS A 74 -8.86 -13.86 19.01
C LYS A 74 -10.31 -14.30 18.82
N LYS A 75 -11.12 -13.64 17.98
CA LYS A 75 -12.48 -14.10 17.65
C LYS A 75 -12.49 -15.47 16.95
N ILE A 76 -11.52 -15.75 16.09
CA ILE A 76 -11.39 -17.02 15.37
C ILE A 76 -10.94 -18.14 16.32
N SER A 77 -9.91 -17.88 17.12
CA SER A 77 -9.39 -18.80 18.14
C SER A 77 -10.43 -19.11 19.22
N LEU A 78 -11.15 -18.10 19.73
CA LEU A 78 -12.26 -18.28 20.68
C LEU A 78 -13.43 -19.10 20.13
N ARG A 79 -13.56 -19.21 18.81
CA ARG A 79 -14.63 -19.98 18.15
C ARG A 79 -14.19 -21.40 17.73
N GLY A 80 -12.96 -21.81 18.06
CA GLY A 80 -12.49 -23.18 17.88
C GLY A 80 -12.20 -23.55 16.43
N VAL A 81 -11.88 -22.59 15.57
CA VAL A 81 -11.36 -22.89 14.22
C VAL A 81 -9.96 -23.45 14.37
N ASP A 82 -9.76 -24.63 13.82
CA ASP A 82 -8.41 -25.15 13.61
C ASP A 82 -7.74 -24.33 12.50
N LEU A 83 -6.85 -23.43 12.91
CA LEU A 83 -6.08 -22.55 12.03
C LEU A 83 -5.11 -23.35 11.15
N ASP A 84 -4.79 -24.59 11.52
CA ASP A 84 -3.94 -25.49 10.75
C ASP A 84 -4.73 -26.33 9.73
N SER A 85 -6.07 -26.18 9.69
CA SER A 85 -6.85 -26.75 8.59
C SER A 85 -6.46 -26.08 7.27
N GLY A 86 -6.28 -26.89 6.21
CA GLY A 86 -5.82 -26.40 4.90
C GLY A 86 -6.68 -25.26 4.34
N SER A 87 -7.99 -25.29 4.58
CA SER A 87 -8.93 -24.24 4.16
C SER A 87 -8.79 -22.94 4.97
N ALA A 88 -8.61 -23.01 6.29
CA ALA A 88 -8.44 -21.81 7.12
C ALA A 88 -7.12 -21.11 6.82
N LYS A 89 -6.04 -21.89 6.68
CA LYS A 89 -4.72 -21.38 6.28
C LYS A 89 -4.77 -20.71 4.90
N TYR A 90 -5.41 -21.34 3.92
CA TYR A 90 -5.58 -20.77 2.58
C TYR A 90 -6.23 -19.38 2.60
N PHE A 91 -7.32 -19.20 3.36
CA PHE A 91 -8.02 -17.92 3.45
C PHE A 91 -7.20 -16.85 4.19
N LEU A 92 -6.49 -17.23 5.27
CA LEU A 92 -5.63 -16.31 6.00
C LEU A 92 -4.45 -15.84 5.14
N ASP A 93 -3.83 -16.74 4.40
CA ASP A 93 -2.74 -16.40 3.46
C ASP A 93 -3.25 -15.45 2.37
N HIS A 94 -4.46 -15.68 1.83
CA HIS A 94 -5.06 -14.77 0.85
C HIS A 94 -5.37 -13.38 1.42
N ILE A 95 -5.92 -13.31 2.64
CA ILE A 95 -6.16 -12.02 3.32
C ILE A 95 -4.83 -11.28 3.54
N SER A 96 -3.79 -11.99 4.00
CA SER A 96 -2.47 -11.41 4.22
C SER A 96 -1.83 -10.91 2.92
N ASN A 97 -1.93 -11.70 1.84
CA ASN A 97 -1.46 -11.30 0.52
C ASN A 97 -2.19 -10.06 0.00
N LEU A 98 -3.53 -10.03 0.09
CA LEU A 98 -4.32 -8.86 -0.32
C LEU A 98 -3.96 -7.61 0.49
N ASN A 99 -3.66 -7.78 1.77
CA ASN A 99 -3.23 -6.70 2.64
C ASN A 99 -1.85 -6.15 2.22
N THR A 100 -0.88 -7.00 1.93
CA THR A 100 0.41 -6.62 1.33
C THR A 100 0.24 -5.94 -0.03
N PHE A 101 -0.66 -6.46 -0.86
CA PHE A 101 -0.98 -5.87 -2.16
C PHE A 101 -1.58 -4.47 -2.06
N TYR A 102 -2.41 -4.23 -1.04
CA TYR A 102 -2.90 -2.89 -0.72
C TYR A 102 -1.75 -1.95 -0.36
N TYR A 103 -0.86 -2.38 0.54
CA TYR A 103 0.30 -1.59 0.95
C TYR A 103 1.18 -1.15 -0.20
N VAL A 104 1.64 -2.11 -0.99
CA VAL A 104 2.55 -1.82 -2.10
C VAL A 104 1.93 -0.85 -3.09
N ARG A 105 0.61 -0.95 -3.34
CA ARG A 105 -0.09 -0.04 -4.25
C ARG A 105 -0.31 1.35 -3.63
N PHE A 106 -0.72 1.43 -2.37
CA PHE A 106 -0.90 2.71 -1.68
C PHE A 106 0.42 3.47 -1.55
N ASP A 107 1.50 2.77 -1.17
CA ASP A 107 2.84 3.34 -1.01
C ASP A 107 3.35 3.91 -2.33
N ASN A 108 3.28 3.12 -3.40
CA ASN A 108 3.88 3.48 -4.68
C ASN A 108 2.97 4.37 -5.54
N GLY A 109 1.67 4.18 -5.45
CA GLY A 109 0.67 4.83 -6.31
C GLY A 109 0.08 6.11 -5.72
N PHE A 110 0.20 6.32 -4.41
CA PHE A 110 -0.32 7.53 -3.75
C PHE A 110 0.75 8.24 -2.92
N LEU A 111 1.31 7.56 -1.92
CA LEU A 111 2.17 8.20 -0.93
C LEU A 111 3.51 8.67 -1.51
N ALA A 112 4.15 7.83 -2.33
CA ALA A 112 5.41 8.15 -2.98
C ALA A 112 5.32 9.37 -3.93
N PRO A 113 4.36 9.45 -4.88
CA PRO A 113 4.18 10.65 -5.69
C PRO A 113 3.88 11.90 -4.86
N LEU A 114 3.01 11.80 -3.87
CA LEU A 114 2.63 12.95 -3.01
C LEU A 114 3.85 13.51 -2.25
N LEU A 115 4.61 12.63 -1.61
CA LEU A 115 5.79 13.05 -0.84
C LEU A 115 6.92 13.53 -1.74
N ALA A 116 7.09 12.94 -2.92
CA ALA A 116 8.08 13.41 -3.89
C ALA A 116 7.72 14.81 -4.39
N TRP A 117 6.45 15.06 -4.67
CA TRP A 117 5.96 16.39 -5.04
C TRP A 117 6.22 17.40 -3.92
N LEU A 118 5.86 17.09 -2.68
CA LEU A 118 6.12 17.96 -1.51
C LEU A 118 7.61 18.23 -1.33
N PHE A 119 8.45 17.20 -1.45
CA PHE A 119 9.90 17.33 -1.31
C PHE A 119 10.50 18.24 -2.38
N VAL A 120 10.10 18.09 -3.65
CA VAL A 120 10.62 18.93 -4.73
C VAL A 120 10.07 20.36 -4.65
N ALA A 121 8.77 20.52 -4.44
CA ALA A 121 8.10 21.82 -4.38
C ALA A 121 8.52 22.64 -3.16
N LYS A 122 8.58 22.02 -1.98
CA LYS A 122 8.84 22.73 -0.71
C LYS A 122 10.27 22.55 -0.21
N GLY A 123 10.85 21.37 -0.38
CA GLY A 123 12.21 21.09 0.08
C GLY A 123 13.29 21.64 -0.85
N LEU A 124 13.06 21.59 -2.17
CA LEU A 124 14.03 22.03 -3.18
C LEU A 124 13.63 23.33 -3.88
N ASN A 125 12.52 23.97 -3.48
CA ASN A 125 11.98 25.20 -4.07
C ASN A 125 11.88 25.14 -5.61
N LYS A 126 11.48 23.99 -6.13
CA LYS A 126 11.26 23.79 -7.57
C LYS A 126 9.81 23.47 -7.84
N ASP A 127 9.18 24.22 -8.72
CA ASP A 127 7.80 23.95 -9.12
C ASP A 127 7.73 22.81 -10.15
N PRO A 128 7.12 21.67 -9.80
CA PRO A 128 6.93 20.59 -10.77
C PRO A 128 5.92 21.03 -11.82
N LYS A 129 6.21 20.75 -13.09
CA LYS A 129 5.29 21.12 -14.19
C LYS A 129 3.94 20.41 -14.05
N CYS A 130 2.91 21.09 -14.55
CA CYS A 130 1.53 20.61 -14.52
C CYS A 130 1.36 19.24 -15.18
N SER A 131 2.06 18.97 -16.29
CA SER A 131 2.04 17.68 -17.01
C SER A 131 2.41 16.50 -16.10
N TRP A 132 3.50 16.61 -15.34
CA TRP A 132 3.96 15.59 -14.40
C TRP A 132 3.03 15.43 -13.20
N VAL A 133 2.48 16.53 -12.70
CA VAL A 133 1.50 16.52 -11.61
C VAL A 133 0.20 15.83 -12.06
N CYS A 134 -0.29 16.12 -13.27
CA CYS A 134 -1.45 15.45 -13.85
C CYS A 134 -1.22 13.94 -14.00
N ALA A 135 -0.04 13.51 -14.45
CA ALA A 135 0.30 12.09 -14.53
C ALA A 135 0.27 11.41 -13.14
N ALA A 136 0.83 12.07 -12.12
CA ALA A 136 0.76 11.57 -10.75
C ALA A 136 -0.69 11.47 -10.23
N ILE A 137 -1.53 12.47 -10.51
CA ILE A 137 -2.95 12.46 -10.14
C ILE A 137 -3.69 11.29 -10.81
N VAL A 138 -3.46 11.04 -12.10
CA VAL A 138 -4.07 9.90 -12.80
C VAL A 138 -3.66 8.58 -12.15
N ILE A 139 -2.38 8.40 -11.82
CA ILE A 139 -1.90 7.20 -11.13
C ILE A 139 -2.54 7.06 -9.74
N CYS A 140 -2.69 8.15 -8.99
CA CYS A 140 -3.40 8.18 -7.72
C CYS A 140 -4.86 7.73 -7.88
N ILE A 141 -5.58 8.25 -8.88
CA ILE A 141 -6.98 7.88 -9.14
C ILE A 141 -7.10 6.39 -9.46
N VAL A 142 -6.24 5.88 -10.37
CA VAL A 142 -6.22 4.46 -10.72
C VAL A 142 -5.95 3.60 -9.48
N THR A 143 -4.97 3.99 -8.66
CA THR A 143 -4.63 3.30 -7.41
C THR A 143 -5.81 3.29 -6.44
N CYS A 144 -6.46 4.44 -6.24
CA CYS A 144 -7.62 4.56 -5.37
C CYS A 144 -8.82 3.73 -5.86
N ALA A 145 -9.00 3.58 -7.18
CA ALA A 145 -10.07 2.76 -7.75
C ALA A 145 -9.92 1.26 -7.42
N TYR A 146 -8.69 0.77 -7.21
CA TYR A 146 -8.45 -0.63 -6.83
C TYR A 146 -8.70 -0.92 -5.34
N ILE A 147 -8.58 0.08 -4.45
CA ILE A 147 -8.71 -0.10 -3.00
C ILE A 147 -10.08 -0.70 -2.60
N PRO A 148 -11.23 -0.21 -3.12
CA PRO A 148 -12.53 -0.80 -2.82
C PRO A 148 -12.65 -2.27 -3.24
N GLN A 149 -12.00 -2.66 -4.34
CA GLN A 149 -12.04 -4.04 -4.82
C GLN A 149 -11.26 -4.98 -3.90
N ILE A 150 -10.06 -4.58 -3.47
CA ILE A 150 -9.27 -5.32 -2.48
C ILE A 150 -10.06 -5.48 -1.18
N PHE A 151 -10.70 -4.40 -0.71
CA PHE A 151 -11.53 -4.47 0.49
C PHE A 151 -12.71 -5.44 0.36
N LYS A 152 -13.43 -5.42 -0.76
CA LYS A 152 -14.53 -6.36 -1.02
C LYS A 152 -14.05 -7.81 -1.01
N GLU A 153 -12.89 -8.07 -1.59
CA GLU A 153 -12.31 -9.40 -1.66
C GLU A 153 -11.86 -9.90 -0.28
N MET A 154 -11.18 -9.05 0.50
CA MET A 154 -10.81 -9.36 1.89
C MET A 154 -12.04 -9.70 2.74
N LYS A 155 -13.12 -8.92 2.63
CA LYS A 155 -14.41 -9.21 3.30
C LYS A 155 -15.05 -10.51 2.82
N SER A 156 -14.80 -10.94 1.59
CA SER A 156 -15.30 -12.21 1.07
C SER A 156 -14.61 -13.38 1.76
N TYR A 157 -13.27 -13.38 1.78
CA TYR A 157 -12.48 -14.41 2.45
C TYR A 157 -12.72 -14.45 3.96
N GLU A 158 -12.87 -13.29 4.59
CA GLU A 158 -13.26 -13.20 6.00
C GLU A 158 -14.58 -13.95 6.26
N ARG A 159 -15.61 -13.70 5.44
CA ARG A 159 -16.91 -14.39 5.59
C ARG A 159 -16.79 -15.89 5.34
N MET A 160 -15.96 -16.32 4.40
CA MET A 160 -15.72 -17.75 4.16
C MET A 160 -15.04 -18.41 5.36
N LEU A 161 -14.05 -17.76 5.95
CA LEU A 161 -13.38 -18.23 7.16
C LEU A 161 -14.36 -18.36 8.33
N PHE A 162 -15.26 -17.39 8.51
CA PHE A 162 -16.31 -17.47 9.54
C PHE A 162 -17.32 -18.60 9.32
N ARG A 163 -17.54 -19.06 8.08
CA ARG A 163 -18.43 -20.18 7.77
C ARG A 163 -17.79 -21.54 8.09
N LEU A 164 -16.47 -21.63 8.19
CA LEU A 164 -15.78 -22.85 8.61
C LEU A 164 -15.96 -23.15 10.10
N ILE A 165 -16.54 -22.22 10.87
CA ILE A 165 -16.82 -22.39 12.29
C ILE A 165 -17.99 -23.37 12.45
N PRO A 166 -17.79 -24.55 13.05
CA PRO A 166 -18.90 -25.42 13.36
C PRO A 166 -19.84 -24.69 14.31
N CYS A 167 -21.13 -24.58 13.95
CA CYS A 167 -22.16 -24.16 14.90
C CYS A 167 -22.09 -25.12 16.09
N LYS A 168 -21.58 -24.66 17.24
CA LYS A 168 -21.83 -25.34 18.51
C LYS A 168 -23.34 -25.45 18.64
N LYS A 169 -23.90 -26.64 18.36
CA LYS A 169 -25.23 -26.99 18.82
C LYS A 169 -25.16 -26.82 20.33
N ASN A 170 -25.92 -25.86 20.87
CA ASN A 170 -26.17 -25.78 22.29
C ASN A 170 -26.72 -27.14 22.71
N GLY A 171 -25.85 -27.97 23.27
CA GLY A 171 -26.22 -29.24 23.86
C GLY A 171 -27.20 -28.93 24.97
N ASN A 172 -28.40 -29.49 24.84
CA ASN A 172 -29.44 -29.52 25.85
C ASN A 172 -28.83 -29.64 27.25
N LYS A 173 -28.99 -28.59 28.06
CA LYS A 173 -29.08 -28.79 29.50
C LYS A 173 -30.45 -29.41 29.73
N LYS A 174 -30.47 -30.75 29.83
CA LYS A 174 -31.54 -31.47 30.53
C LYS A 174 -31.46 -31.11 32.01
#